data_AF-A0A838FB49-F1
#
_entry.id   AF-A0A838FB49-F1
#
_cell.length_a   1.000
_cell.length_b   1.000
_cell.length_c   1.000
_cell.angle_alpha   90.00
_cell.angle_beta   90.00
_cell.angle_gamma   90.00
#
_symmetry.space_group_name_H-M   'P 1'
#
loop_
_entity.id
_entity.type
_entity.pdbx_description
1 polymer ?
#
loop_
_entity_poly.entity_id
_entity_poly.type
_entity_poly.pdbx_seq_one_letter_code
_entity_poly.pdbx_strand_id
1 'polypeptide(L)' 'MNNGIQYFQEEHKLRLTSKEEMFQAFKHANFDATFEEKGLVGRGMYCGTKKMTA' A
#
# COMPACT_ATOMS: atom_id res chain seq x y z
N MET A 1 14.90 17.56 38.03
CA MET A 1 13.54 17.14 37.66
C MET A 1 13.60 16.69 36.22
N ASN A 2 13.41 15.40 35.97
CA ASN A 2 13.27 14.85 34.62
C ASN A 2 11.76 14.79 34.36
N ASN A 3 11.20 15.72 33.59
CA ASN A 3 9.74 15.96 33.52
C ASN A 3 8.95 14.86 32.77
N GLY A 4 9.55 13.68 32.52
CA GLY A 4 8.91 12.53 31.89
C GLY A 4 8.61 12.69 30.38
N ILE A 5 9.00 13.81 29.77
CA ILE A 5 8.72 14.10 28.35
C ILE A 5 9.85 13.53 27.49
N GLN A 6 9.48 12.73 26.49
CA GLN A 6 10.37 12.21 25.46
C GLN A 6 9.96 12.77 24.10
N TYR A 7 10.95 13.23 23.34
CA TYR A 7 10.77 13.73 21.98
C TYR A 7 11.44 12.78 20.99
N PHE A 8 10.78 12.54 19.87
CA PHE A 8 11.28 11.69 18.80
C PHE A 8 11.20 12.46 17.48
N GLN A 9 12.16 12.16 16.60
CA GLN A 9 12.21 12.67 15.25
C GLN A 9 12.37 11.48 14.32
N GLU A 10 11.59 11.46 13.24
CA GLU A 10 11.60 10.39 12.25
C GLU A 10 11.83 10.97 10.85
N GLU A 11 12.52 10.19 10.01
CA GLU A 11 12.69 10.46 8.58
C GLU A 11 12.16 9.25 7.80
N HIS A 12 11.26 9.50 6.85
CA HIS A 12 10.70 8.48 5.98
C HIS A 12 11.03 8.76 4.53
N LYS A 13 11.50 7.73 3.82
CA LYS A 13 11.68 7.74 2.37
C LYS A 13 10.74 6.70 1.77
N LEU A 14 9.73 7.17 1.05
CA LEU A 14 8.72 6.32 0.44
C LEU A 14 8.89 6.33 -1.08
N ARG A 15 8.73 5.18 -1.71
CA ARG A 15 8.70 5.07 -3.17
C ARG A 15 7.34 5.52 -3.68
N LEU A 16 7.33 6.40 -4.69
CA LEU A 16 6.16 6.69 -5.49
C LEU A 16 6.00 5.58 -6.53
N THR A 17 5.10 4.64 -6.25
CA THR A 17 4.82 3.49 -7.13
C THR A 17 3.62 3.84 -8.01
N SER A 18 3.74 3.62 -9.32
CA SER A 18 2.66 3.90 -10.26
C SER A 18 1.52 2.86 -10.12
N LYS A 19 0.35 3.21 -10.66
CA LYS A 19 -0.81 2.32 -10.65
C LYS A 19 -0.57 1.08 -11.51
N GLU A 20 0.09 1.25 -12.65
CA GLU A 20 0.51 0.18 -13.54
C GLU A 20 1.51 -0.76 -12.85
N GLU A 21 2.51 -0.22 -12.15
CA GLU A 21 3.49 -1.01 -11.39
C GLU A 21 2.79 -1.91 -10.36
N MET A 22 1.82 -1.34 -9.62
CA MET A 22 1.04 -2.12 -8.64
C MET A 22 0.22 -3.23 -9.30
N PHE A 23 -0.49 -2.95 -10.39
CA PHE A 23 -1.26 -3.97 -11.10
C PHE A 23 -0.37 -5.07 -11.68
N GLN A 24 0.80 -4.73 -12.21
CA GLN A 24 1.77 -5.72 -12.65
C GLN A 24 2.24 -6.59 -11.49
N ALA A 25 2.51 -6.02 -10.32
CA ALA A 25 2.88 -6.79 -9.13
C ALA A 25 1.80 -7.81 -8.73
N PHE A 26 0.51 -7.40 -8.70
CA PHE A 26 -0.60 -8.32 -8.45
C PHE A 26 -0.69 -9.44 -9.49
N LYS A 27 -0.53 -9.10 -10.78
CA LYS A 27 -0.53 -10.08 -11.87
C LYS A 27 0.58 -11.11 -11.70
N HIS A 28 1.81 -10.67 -11.41
CA HIS A 28 2.95 -11.57 -11.18
C HIS A 28 2.75 -12.47 -9.95
N ALA A 29 2.01 -11.99 -8.94
CA ALA A 29 1.65 -12.75 -7.76
C ALA A 29 0.44 -13.70 -7.95
N ASN A 30 -0.09 -13.82 -9.18
CA ASN A 30 -1.27 -14.63 -9.51
C ASN A 30 -2.59 -14.16 -8.85
N PHE A 31 -2.80 -12.84 -8.82
CA PHE A 31 -4.06 -12.22 -8.42
C PHE A 31 -4.72 -11.51 -9.60
N ASP A 32 -6.05 -11.52 -9.60
CA ASP A 32 -6.85 -10.52 -10.30
C ASP A 32 -7.12 -9.36 -9.35
N ALA A 33 -6.71 -8.15 -9.73
CA ALA A 33 -6.80 -6.98 -8.88
C ALA A 33 -7.70 -5.90 -9.49
N THR A 34 -8.46 -5.22 -8.62
CA THR A 34 -9.19 -4.00 -8.94
C THR A 34 -8.68 -2.84 -8.08
N PHE A 35 -9.00 -1.61 -8.48
CA PHE A 35 -8.67 -0.41 -7.72
C PHE A 35 -9.94 0.37 -7.39
N GLU A 36 -10.12 0.64 -6.11
CA GLU A 36 -11.22 1.42 -5.56
C GLU A 36 -10.69 2.82 -5.21
N GLU A 37 -11.17 3.85 -5.90
CA GLU A 37 -10.56 5.19 -5.85
C GLU A 37 -10.80 5.91 -4.52
N LYS A 38 -11.95 5.68 -3.86
CA LYS A 38 -12.26 6.31 -2.57
C LYS A 38 -11.31 5.79 -1.49
N GLY A 39 -11.11 4.47 -1.45
CA GLY A 39 -10.32 3.78 -0.46
C GLY A 39 -10.73 4.16 0.97
N LEU A 40 -9.79 4.04 1.90
CA LEU A 40 -9.99 4.40 3.32
C LEU A 40 -9.31 5.71 3.72
N VAL A 41 -8.26 6.11 3.01
CA VAL A 41 -7.35 7.20 3.41
C VAL A 41 -7.05 8.19 2.28
N GLY A 42 -7.90 8.23 1.25
CA GLY A 42 -7.75 9.16 0.11
C GLY A 42 -6.60 8.82 -0.85
N ARG A 43 -6.03 7.61 -0.77
CA ARG A 43 -4.98 7.11 -1.68
C ARG A 43 -5.47 5.95 -2.59
N GLY A 44 -6.78 5.72 -2.59
CA GLY A 44 -7.41 4.52 -3.13
C GLY A 44 -6.99 3.23 -2.42
N MET A 45 -7.46 2.11 -2.93
CA MET A 45 -7.23 0.78 -2.36
C MET A 45 -7.19 -0.27 -3.48
N TYR A 46 -6.18 -1.14 -3.47
CA TYR A 46 -6.13 -2.29 -4.37
C TYR A 46 -6.76 -3.50 -3.70
N CYS A 47 -7.66 -4.18 -4.41
CA CYS A 47 -8.33 -5.39 -3.93
C CYS A 47 -7.96 -6.55 -4.86
N GLY A 48 -7.20 -7.52 -4.35
CA GLY A 48 -6.75 -8.69 -5.11
C GLY A 48 -7.49 -9.96 -4.72
N THR A 49 -8.00 -10.69 -5.72
CA THR A 49 -8.53 -12.05 -5.56
C THR A 49 -7.54 -13.05 -6.17
N LYS A 50 -7.14 -14.07 -5.40
CA LYS A 50 -6.20 -15.08 -5.89
C LYS A 50 -6.86 -15.90 -6.98
N LYS A 51 -6.17 -16.04 -8.13
CA LYS A 51 -6.67 -16.92 -9.20
C LYS A 51 -6.51 -18.36 -8.75
N MET A 52 -7.58 -19.16 -8.85
CA MET A 52 -7.46 -20.60 -8.73
C MET A 52 -6.69 -21.10 -9.95
N THR A 53 -5.51 -21.69 -9.73
CA THR A 53 -4.84 -22.50 -10.73
C THR A 53 -5.67 -23.75 -10.96
N ALA A 54 -6.13 -23.95 -12.19
CA ALA A 54 -6.78 -25.18 -12.62
C ALA A 54 -5.83 -26.38 -12.50
#